data_AF-A0A959DHC7-F1
#
_entry.id   AF-A0A959DHC7-F1
#
_cell.length_a   1.000
_cell.length_b   1.000
_cell.length_c   1.000
_cell.angle_alpha   90.00
_cell.angle_beta   90.00
_cell.angle_gamma   90.00
#
_symmetry.space_group_name_H-M   'P 1'
#
loop_
_entity.id
_entity.type
_entity.pdbx_description
1 polymer ?
#
loop_
_entity_poly.entity_id
_entity_poly.type
_entity_poly.pdbx_seq_one_letter_code
_entity_poly.pdbx_strand_id
1 'polypeptide(L)'
;MDKQYLKELVGQGNLEQAFQALFGYGKDKKEKDWLNALWIQYNRLKELEQNSLMGTLSPEEADRIKNRILSALLSLIDDLPEQKSESPAPDVPLSQPAGKKRWFKWTLIGVVVLAGLIAGYSNLSHTEANKGNEPPVPEAATPKETQTKPQTLRFPEDDTATFLFSTGNEISYRILGGELKSLGGGARQLSFTIRCSGRKGNGVNFWDDTFRLELDEPGALLAPSSGLNEVVDNNSFKDGIVSFVVKEPFSSMKIAIINPWDPEDIRKLPVSIGQ
;
A
#
# COMPACT_ATOMS: atom_id res chain seq x y z
N MET A 1 20.19 5.51 -18.40
CA MET A 1 19.13 6.43 -17.94
C MET A 1 19.80 7.61 -17.27
N ASP A 2 19.47 8.81 -17.71
CA ASP A 2 20.12 10.03 -17.22
C ASP A 2 19.55 10.42 -15.85
N LYS A 3 20.41 10.52 -14.82
CA LYS A 3 20.02 11.01 -13.49
C LYS A 3 19.47 12.42 -13.55
N GLN A 4 19.97 13.24 -14.47
CA GLN A 4 19.59 14.64 -14.60
C GLN A 4 18.15 14.79 -15.09
N TYR A 5 17.75 13.96 -16.05
CA TYR A 5 16.35 13.83 -16.50
C TYR A 5 15.41 13.41 -15.36
N LEU A 6 15.81 12.43 -14.55
CA LEU A 6 15.02 11.99 -13.39
C LEU A 6 14.87 13.11 -12.36
N LYS A 7 15.94 13.84 -12.04
CA LYS A 7 15.88 15.00 -11.14
C LYS A 7 14.98 16.11 -11.67
N GLU A 8 14.97 16.32 -12.98
CA GLU A 8 14.10 17.31 -13.62
C GLU A 8 12.62 16.93 -13.49
N LEU A 9 12.24 15.67 -13.77
CA LEU A 9 10.87 15.19 -13.57
C LEU A 9 10.40 15.39 -12.11
N VAL A 10 11.28 15.09 -11.15
CA VAL A 10 10.98 15.28 -9.72
C VAL A 10 10.86 16.77 -9.38
N GLY A 11 11.75 17.62 -9.87
CA GLY A 11 11.73 19.07 -9.64
C GLY A 11 10.51 19.77 -10.23
N GLN A 12 9.98 19.26 -11.35
CA GLN A 12 8.73 19.74 -11.96
C GLN A 12 7.47 19.23 -11.24
N GLY A 13 7.62 18.36 -10.24
CA GLY A 13 6.49 17.74 -9.54
C GLY A 13 5.79 16.63 -10.32
N ASN A 14 6.37 16.16 -11.44
CA ASN A 14 5.86 15.06 -12.27
C ASN A 14 6.21 13.70 -11.64
N LEU A 15 5.75 13.50 -10.40
CA LEU A 15 6.13 12.35 -9.57
C LEU A 15 5.75 11.01 -10.20
N GLU A 16 4.58 10.90 -10.82
CA GLU A 16 4.12 9.65 -11.43
C GLU A 16 5.02 9.21 -12.59
N GLN A 17 5.40 10.15 -13.46
CA GLN A 17 6.35 9.88 -14.54
C GLN A 17 7.74 9.53 -13.99
N ALA A 18 8.19 10.22 -12.93
CA ALA A 18 9.45 9.90 -12.27
C ALA A 18 9.44 8.47 -11.70
N PHE A 19 8.36 8.04 -11.04
CA PHE A 19 8.23 6.68 -10.55
C PHE A 19 8.24 5.64 -11.68
N GLN A 20 7.47 5.85 -12.75
CA GLN A 20 7.46 4.94 -13.91
C GLN A 20 8.86 4.77 -14.51
N ALA A 21 9.56 5.89 -14.69
CA ALA A 21 10.92 5.95 -15.19
C ALA A 21 11.90 5.18 -14.28
N LEU A 22 11.78 5.36 -12.95
CA LEU A 22 12.61 4.69 -11.95
C LEU A 22 12.32 3.19 -11.83
N PHE A 23 11.06 2.77 -11.91
CA PHE A 23 10.71 1.34 -11.91
C PHE A 23 11.28 0.63 -13.13
N GLY A 24 11.19 1.26 -14.31
CA GLY A 24 11.82 0.74 -15.53
C GLY A 24 13.32 0.53 -15.34
N TYR A 25 14.02 1.51 -14.76
CA TYR A 25 15.44 1.38 -14.47
C TYR A 25 15.77 0.27 -13.47
N GLY A 26 15.07 0.23 -12.33
CA GLY A 26 15.36 -0.74 -11.27
C GLY A 26 15.11 -2.18 -11.71
N LYS A 27 14.10 -2.40 -12.58
CA LYS A 27 13.81 -3.70 -13.19
C LYS A 27 15.00 -4.24 -13.99
N ASP A 28 15.65 -3.38 -14.77
CA ASP A 28 16.80 -3.76 -15.61
C ASP A 28 18.06 -4.10 -14.79
N LYS A 29 18.18 -3.57 -13.57
CA LYS A 29 19.38 -3.70 -12.73
C LYS A 29 19.27 -4.74 -11.61
N LYS A 30 18.08 -5.31 -11.38
CA LYS A 30 17.81 -6.32 -10.32
C LYS A 30 18.19 -5.86 -8.91
N GLU A 31 18.18 -4.56 -8.65
CA GLU A 31 18.47 -3.99 -7.33
C GLU A 31 17.22 -4.01 -6.44
N LYS A 32 16.96 -5.17 -5.82
CA LYS A 32 15.74 -5.44 -5.04
C LYS A 32 15.51 -4.44 -3.91
N ASP A 33 16.54 -4.09 -3.15
CA ASP A 33 16.40 -3.19 -1.99
C ASP A 33 16.04 -1.77 -2.43
N TRP A 34 16.62 -1.31 -3.54
CA TRP A 34 16.32 -0.01 -4.12
C TRP A 34 14.90 0.03 -4.70
N LEU A 35 14.49 -1.03 -5.40
CA LEU A 35 13.12 -1.18 -5.91
C LEU A 35 12.08 -1.19 -4.79
N ASN A 36 12.36 -1.87 -3.67
CA ASN A 36 11.47 -1.88 -2.50
C ASN A 36 11.33 -0.47 -1.91
N ALA A 37 12.44 0.25 -1.76
CA ALA A 37 12.42 1.63 -1.27
C ALA A 37 11.63 2.57 -2.19
N LEU A 38 11.78 2.41 -3.51
CA LEU A 38 11.02 3.13 -4.52
C LEU A 38 9.52 2.83 -4.41
N TRP A 39 9.16 1.56 -4.25
CA TRP A 39 7.78 1.11 -4.13
C TRP A 39 7.08 1.68 -2.89
N ILE A 40 7.78 1.74 -1.75
CA ILE A 40 7.27 2.40 -0.54
C ILE A 40 6.93 3.88 -0.80
N GLN A 41 7.78 4.60 -1.53
CA GLN A 41 7.49 6.01 -1.83
C GLN A 41 6.33 6.16 -2.83
N TYR A 42 6.20 5.24 -3.78
CA TYR A 42 5.09 5.23 -4.73
C TYR A 42 3.73 5.02 -4.04
N ASN A 43 3.63 4.08 -3.10
CA ASN A 43 2.38 3.88 -2.36
C ASN A 43 2.01 5.07 -1.49
N ARG A 44 2.99 5.72 -0.86
CA ARG A 44 2.75 6.98 -0.12
C ARG A 44 2.19 8.09 -1.01
N LEU A 45 2.64 8.16 -2.27
CA LEU A 45 2.07 9.10 -3.24
C LEU A 45 0.60 8.75 -3.53
N LYS A 46 0.29 7.47 -3.74
CA LYS A 46 -1.09 7.02 -4.00
C LYS A 46 -2.02 7.23 -2.81
N GLU A 47 -1.53 6.99 -1.60
CA GLU A 47 -2.26 7.28 -0.36
C GLU A 47 -2.52 8.79 -0.20
N LEU A 48 -1.52 9.63 -0.50
CA LEU A 48 -1.68 11.09 -0.51
C LEU A 48 -2.74 11.54 -1.52
N GLU A 49 -2.70 11.03 -2.75
CA GLU A 49 -3.69 11.32 -3.79
C GLU A 49 -5.09 10.93 -3.34
N GLN A 50 -5.24 9.73 -2.75
CA GLN A 50 -6.52 9.23 -2.25
C GLN A 50 -7.06 10.05 -1.08
N ASN A 51 -6.23 10.36 -0.08
CA ASN A 51 -6.65 11.16 1.08
C ASN A 51 -6.99 12.60 0.69
N SER A 52 -6.26 13.18 -0.27
CA SER A 52 -6.58 14.48 -0.86
C SER A 52 -7.94 14.46 -1.56
N LEU A 53 -8.24 13.41 -2.35
CA LEU A 53 -9.54 13.24 -2.99
C LEU A 53 -10.69 13.05 -1.99
N MET A 54 -10.43 12.40 -0.86
CA MET A 54 -11.42 12.18 0.21
C MET A 54 -11.62 13.42 1.10
N GLY A 55 -10.79 14.46 0.95
CA GLY A 55 -10.83 15.65 1.81
C GLY A 55 -10.47 15.35 3.27
N THR A 56 -9.78 14.23 3.53
CA THR A 56 -9.37 13.82 4.88
C THR A 56 -8.06 14.45 5.31
N LEU A 57 -7.34 15.08 4.38
CA LEU A 57 -6.04 15.68 4.60
C LEU A 57 -6.09 17.20 4.38
N SER A 58 -5.48 17.97 5.28
CA SER A 58 -5.35 19.41 5.06
C SER A 58 -4.38 19.70 3.91
N PRO A 59 -4.52 20.83 3.19
CA PRO A 59 -3.56 21.22 2.15
C PRO A 59 -2.11 21.30 2.65
N GLU A 60 -1.91 21.80 3.87
CA GLU A 60 -0.58 21.93 4.48
C GLU A 60 0.04 20.57 4.82
N GLU A 61 -0.77 19.62 5.28
CA GLU A 61 -0.35 18.24 5.53
C GLU A 61 -0.01 17.54 4.21
N ALA A 62 -0.81 17.75 3.17
CA ALA A 62 -0.57 17.22 1.83
C ALA A 62 0.79 17.67 1.29
N ASP A 63 1.10 18.96 1.41
CA ASP A 63 2.37 19.53 0.97
C ASP A 63 3.56 18.97 1.75
N ARG A 64 3.42 18.76 3.08
CA ARG A 64 4.48 18.15 3.89
C ARG A 64 4.77 16.72 3.45
N ILE A 65 3.74 15.91 3.23
CA ILE A 65 3.89 14.52 2.77
C ILE A 65 4.53 14.52 1.38
N LYS A 66 4.04 15.37 0.46
CA LYS A 66 4.59 15.51 -0.88
C LYS A 66 6.08 15.87 -0.87
N ASN A 67 6.49 16.85 -0.06
CA ASN A 67 7.89 17.25 0.08
C ASN A 67 8.77 16.15 0.65
N ARG A 68 8.23 15.31 1.54
CA ARG A 68 8.94 14.14 2.06
C ARG A 68 9.14 13.07 0.99
N ILE A 69 8.13 12.82 0.16
CA ILE A 69 8.21 11.90 -0.98
C ILE A 69 9.25 12.42 -1.99
N LEU A 70 9.19 13.70 -2.34
CA LEU A 70 10.16 14.37 -3.23
C LEU A 70 11.60 14.17 -2.72
N SER A 71 11.84 14.47 -1.44
CA SER A 71 13.16 14.36 -0.82
C SER A 71 13.68 12.91 -0.82
N ALA A 72 12.81 11.94 -0.51
CA ALA A 72 13.17 10.52 -0.54
C ALA A 72 13.48 10.06 -1.97
N LEU A 73 12.72 10.54 -2.96
CA LEU A 73 12.93 10.20 -4.36
C LEU A 73 14.25 10.77 -4.90
N LEU A 74 14.58 12.01 -4.56
CA LEU A 74 15.88 12.61 -4.89
C LEU A 74 17.04 11.82 -4.27
N SER A 75 16.92 11.39 -3.01
CA SER A 75 17.92 10.52 -2.38
C SER A 75 18.10 9.21 -3.14
N LEU A 76 17.00 8.56 -3.54
CA LEU A 76 17.05 7.32 -4.33
C LEU A 76 17.70 7.52 -5.70
N ILE A 77 17.48 8.68 -6.34
CA ILE A 77 18.11 9.04 -7.62
C ILE A 77 19.61 9.29 -7.44
N ASP A 78 20.01 9.93 -6.34
CA ASP A 78 21.43 10.18 -6.05
C ASP A 78 22.21 8.88 -5.84
N ASP A 79 21.59 7.90 -5.16
CA ASP A 79 22.16 6.58 -4.89
C ASP A 79 22.29 5.68 -6.13
N LEU A 80 21.68 6.05 -7.26
CA LEU A 80 21.85 5.29 -8.51
C LEU A 80 23.33 5.19 -8.90
N PRO A 81 23.81 4.06 -9.45
CA PRO A 81 25.18 4.01 -9.95
C PRO A 81 25.35 4.99 -11.11
N GLU A 82 26.40 5.82 -11.08
CA GLU A 82 26.75 6.65 -12.24
C GLU A 82 26.99 5.72 -13.44
N GLN A 83 26.25 5.91 -14.52
CA GLN A 83 26.60 5.29 -15.79
C GLN A 83 27.97 5.83 -16.17
N LYS A 84 29.00 5.03 -15.95
CA LYS A 84 30.30 5.28 -16.54
C LYS A 84 30.09 5.19 -18.05
N SER A 85 29.98 6.34 -18.69
CA SER A 85 29.96 6.44 -20.14
C SER A 85 31.29 5.88 -20.61
N GLU A 86 31.32 4.60 -20.97
CA GLU A 86 32.40 4.06 -21.80
C GLU A 86 32.26 4.72 -23.17
N SER A 87 32.77 5.95 -23.26
CA SER A 87 33.16 6.52 -24.53
C SER A 87 34.24 5.60 -25.08
N PRO A 88 34.11 5.07 -26.30
CA PRO A 88 35.16 4.27 -26.89
C PRO A 88 36.36 5.19 -27.14
N ALA A 89 37.36 5.14 -26.28
CA ALA A 89 38.66 5.75 -26.53
C ALA A 89 39.49 4.75 -27.36
N PRO A 90 40.28 5.25 -28.33
CA PRO A 90 41.05 4.40 -29.24
C PRO A 90 42.14 3.64 -28.48
N ASP A 91 42.45 2.45 -28.97
CA ASP A 91 43.41 1.50 -28.41
C ASP A 91 44.73 2.16 -27.96
N VAL A 92 44.98 2.14 -26.65
CA VAL A 92 46.33 2.28 -26.09
C VAL A 92 46.48 1.23 -24.98
N PRO A 93 47.52 0.38 -25.01
CA PRO A 93 47.64 -0.71 -24.06
C PRO A 93 48.40 -0.30 -22.78
N LEU A 94 48.18 -1.12 -21.74
CA LEU A 94 48.86 -1.21 -20.44
C LEU A 94 48.56 -0.15 -19.36
N SER A 95 47.82 -0.55 -18.33
CA SER A 95 48.41 -1.05 -17.06
C SER A 95 47.32 -1.17 -15.99
N GLN A 96 47.09 -2.37 -15.47
CA GLN A 96 46.31 -2.56 -14.24
C GLN A 96 47.14 -2.11 -13.03
N PRO A 97 46.49 -1.55 -12.00
CA PRO A 97 46.85 -1.92 -10.65
C PRO A 97 45.66 -2.46 -9.85
N ALA A 98 45.91 -3.65 -9.31
CA ALA A 98 45.48 -4.22 -8.03
C ALA A 98 44.21 -3.66 -7.37
N GLY A 99 43.24 -4.57 -7.20
CA GLY A 99 42.00 -4.34 -6.49
C GLY A 99 42.17 -3.86 -5.05
N LYS A 100 41.32 -2.92 -4.67
CA LYS A 100 41.12 -2.48 -3.29
C LYS A 100 39.64 -2.69 -2.93
N LYS A 101 39.36 -3.81 -2.25
CA LYS A 101 38.06 -4.08 -1.62
C LYS A 101 37.75 -2.95 -0.63
N ARG A 102 36.77 -2.11 -0.96
CA ARG A 102 36.22 -1.10 -0.05
C ARG A 102 35.21 -1.77 0.88
N TRP A 103 35.69 -2.06 2.09
CA TRP A 103 34.91 -2.39 3.27
C TRP A 103 34.07 -1.16 3.68
N PHE A 104 32.79 -1.14 3.30
CA PHE A 104 31.85 -0.17 3.81
C PHE A 104 31.32 -0.66 5.16
N LYS A 105 31.74 -0.01 6.24
CA LYS A 105 31.16 -0.17 7.57
C LYS A 105 29.90 0.69 7.66
N TRP A 106 28.74 0.08 7.79
CA TRP A 106 27.54 0.76 8.26
C TRP A 106 27.59 0.81 9.79
N THR A 107 27.95 1.96 10.36
CA THR A 107 27.76 2.24 11.79
C THR A 107 26.37 2.84 12.00
N LEU A 108 25.55 2.07 12.72
CA LEU A 108 24.38 2.38 13.54
C LEU A 108 23.58 3.67 13.27
N ILE A 109 22.33 3.45 12.87
CA ILE A 109 21.19 4.31 13.17
C ILE A 109 20.91 4.20 14.67
N GLY A 110 21.12 5.30 15.40
CA GLY A 110 20.79 5.44 16.82
C GLY A 110 19.55 6.30 17.03
N VAL A 111 18.41 5.63 17.25
CA VAL A 111 17.26 5.99 18.09
C VAL A 111 17.23 7.42 18.67
N VAL A 112 16.21 8.21 18.27
CA VAL A 112 15.57 9.20 19.16
C VAL A 112 14.06 8.99 19.12
N VAL A 113 13.61 8.32 20.19
CA VAL A 113 12.27 8.20 20.78
C VAL A 113 11.52 9.54 20.70
N LEU A 114 10.38 9.63 20.02
CA LEU A 114 9.03 9.22 20.45
C LEU A 114 8.69 9.63 21.89
N ALA A 115 8.53 10.93 22.13
CA ALA A 115 7.82 11.44 23.30
C ALA A 115 6.92 12.60 22.91
N GLY A 116 5.61 12.42 23.09
CA GLY A 116 4.63 13.50 23.06
C GLY A 116 3.61 13.39 21.93
N LEU A 117 2.57 12.57 22.15
CA LEU A 117 1.15 12.97 22.08
C LEU A 117 0.24 11.71 22.09
N ILE A 118 0.21 11.02 23.22
CA ILE A 118 -0.96 10.23 23.62
C ILE A 118 -1.30 10.68 25.04
N ALA A 119 -2.08 11.75 25.12
CA ALA A 119 -2.76 12.16 26.33
C ALA A 119 -4.18 12.55 25.95
N GLY A 120 -5.14 11.79 26.45
CA GLY A 120 -6.57 12.07 26.37
C GLY A 120 -7.27 11.35 25.23
N TYR A 121 -7.82 10.17 25.51
CA TYR A 121 -9.28 9.97 25.58
C TYR A 121 -9.54 8.46 25.68
N SER A 122 -9.61 7.95 26.91
CA SER A 122 -10.29 6.70 27.18
C SER A 122 -11.07 6.81 28.49
N ASN A 123 -12.37 6.50 28.34
CA ASN A 123 -13.32 6.04 29.35
C ASN A 123 -13.58 6.91 30.58
N LEU A 124 -14.71 7.64 30.54
CA LEU A 124 -15.57 7.77 31.70
C LEU A 124 -17.04 7.87 31.26
N SER A 125 -17.73 6.74 31.23
CA SER A 125 -19.19 6.70 31.31
C SER A 125 -19.59 5.62 32.30
N HIS A 126 -19.47 5.97 33.58
CA HIS A 126 -20.27 5.31 34.61
C HIS A 126 -21.70 5.84 34.48
N THR A 127 -22.59 4.91 34.15
CA THR A 127 -24.03 5.02 34.31
C THR A 127 -24.35 5.23 35.79
N GLU A 128 -24.96 6.36 36.15
CA GLU A 128 -25.90 6.43 37.27
C GLU A 128 -27.10 7.30 36.89
N ALA A 129 -28.26 6.76 37.27
CA ALA A 129 -29.58 7.27 36.99
C ALA A 129 -29.84 8.59 37.75
N ASN A 130 -30.47 9.55 37.08
CA ASN A 130 -31.27 10.53 37.80
C ASN A 130 -32.58 10.84 37.05
N LYS A 131 -33.69 10.63 37.76
CA LYS A 131 -35.05 10.98 37.37
C LYS A 131 -35.20 12.50 37.44
N GLY A 132 -35.68 13.13 36.37
CA GLY A 132 -36.12 14.52 36.38
C GLY A 132 -37.00 14.80 35.17
N ASN A 133 -38.26 15.13 35.42
CA ASN A 133 -39.30 15.42 34.44
C ASN A 133 -38.97 16.63 33.54
N GLU A 134 -39.14 16.50 32.22
CA GLU A 134 -39.49 17.61 31.32
C GLU A 134 -40.47 17.14 30.21
N PRO A 135 -41.39 18.02 29.75
CA PRO A 135 -42.60 17.69 28.98
C PRO A 135 -42.36 17.41 27.49
N PRO A 136 -43.32 16.79 26.75
CA PRO A 136 -43.07 16.26 25.42
C PRO A 136 -43.00 17.38 24.36
N VAL A 137 -41.85 17.51 23.71
CA VAL A 137 -41.67 18.34 22.51
C VAL A 137 -41.97 17.47 21.26
N PRO A 138 -42.66 17.99 20.23
CA PRO A 138 -43.20 17.18 19.14
C PRO A 138 -42.12 16.53 18.28
N GLU A 139 -42.44 15.31 17.87
CA GLU A 139 -41.75 14.41 16.95
C GLU A 139 -41.29 15.12 15.66
N ALA A 140 -40.04 15.60 15.66
CA ALA A 140 -39.33 15.94 14.44
C ALA A 140 -38.87 14.62 13.79
N ALA A 141 -39.44 14.32 12.63
CA ALA A 141 -39.16 13.13 11.84
C ALA A 141 -37.65 12.94 11.64
N THR A 142 -37.09 11.92 12.30
CA THR A 142 -35.77 11.38 11.99
C THR A 142 -35.78 10.91 10.54
N PRO A 143 -34.86 11.35 9.67
CA PRO A 143 -34.69 10.76 8.37
C PRO A 143 -34.43 9.26 8.58
N LYS A 144 -35.27 8.42 7.98
CA LYS A 144 -35.02 6.98 7.90
C LYS A 144 -33.71 6.78 7.12
N GLU A 145 -32.59 6.65 7.82
CA GLU A 145 -31.43 5.99 7.25
C GLU A 145 -31.86 4.56 6.94
N THR A 146 -32.08 4.30 5.66
CA THR A 146 -32.29 2.95 5.13
C THR A 146 -31.04 2.13 5.46
N GLN A 147 -31.07 1.40 6.57
CA GLN A 147 -30.07 0.38 6.91
C GLN A 147 -30.14 -0.72 5.85
N THR A 148 -29.38 -0.52 4.78
CA THR A 148 -29.26 -1.49 3.70
C THR A 148 -28.42 -2.64 4.22
N LYS A 149 -29.04 -3.82 4.38
CA LYS A 149 -28.36 -5.06 4.80
C LYS A 149 -27.10 -5.29 3.94
N PRO A 150 -25.94 -5.63 4.54
CA PRO A 150 -24.74 -5.97 3.78
C PRO A 150 -25.01 -7.12 2.80
N GLN A 151 -24.49 -6.99 1.58
CA GLN A 151 -24.56 -8.04 0.56
C GLN A 151 -23.30 -8.91 0.66
N THR A 152 -23.45 -10.23 0.66
CA THR A 152 -22.31 -11.16 0.71
C THR A 152 -21.64 -11.26 -0.66
N LEU A 153 -20.31 -11.21 -0.69
CA LEU A 153 -19.51 -11.45 -1.89
C LEU A 153 -19.23 -12.94 -2.07
N ARG A 154 -19.21 -13.39 -3.32
CA ARG A 154 -18.86 -14.76 -3.74
C ARG A 154 -17.54 -14.76 -4.50
N PHE A 155 -16.82 -15.86 -4.32
CA PHE A 155 -15.51 -16.12 -4.89
C PHE A 155 -15.51 -17.53 -5.50
N PRO A 156 -14.71 -17.80 -6.55
CA PRO A 156 -14.52 -19.16 -7.04
C PRO A 156 -14.02 -20.08 -5.91
N GLU A 157 -14.54 -21.30 -5.87
CA GLU A 157 -14.04 -22.31 -4.94
C GLU A 157 -12.56 -22.60 -5.24
N ASP A 158 -11.74 -22.70 -4.19
CA ASP A 158 -10.29 -23.00 -4.22
C ASP A 158 -9.31 -21.90 -4.69
N ASP A 159 -9.72 -20.63 -4.70
CA ASP A 159 -8.82 -19.51 -5.02
C ASP A 159 -7.85 -19.15 -3.87
N THR A 160 -6.78 -19.93 -3.74
CA THR A 160 -5.62 -19.61 -2.89
C THR A 160 -4.47 -19.07 -3.76
N ALA A 161 -4.03 -17.84 -3.48
CA ALA A 161 -2.83 -17.29 -4.08
C ALA A 161 -1.60 -17.68 -3.24
N THR A 162 -0.78 -18.60 -3.77
CA THR A 162 0.46 -19.03 -3.13
C THR A 162 1.66 -18.40 -3.84
N PHE A 163 2.56 -17.81 -3.05
CA PHE A 163 3.80 -17.23 -3.56
C PHE A 163 5.00 -17.88 -2.89
N LEU A 164 6.01 -18.19 -3.69
CA LEU A 164 7.29 -18.75 -3.27
C LEU A 164 8.35 -17.66 -3.42
N PHE A 165 9.04 -17.31 -2.34
CA PHE A 165 10.09 -16.30 -2.38
C PHE A 165 11.45 -16.95 -2.66
N SER A 166 12.33 -16.18 -3.30
CA SER A 166 13.71 -16.62 -3.56
C SER A 166 14.50 -16.93 -2.28
N THR A 167 14.05 -16.44 -1.12
CA THR A 167 14.60 -16.75 0.20
C THR A 167 14.17 -18.12 0.74
N GLY A 168 13.31 -18.85 0.02
CA GLY A 168 12.75 -20.13 0.44
C GLY A 168 11.54 -20.02 1.36
N ASN A 169 11.06 -18.80 1.62
CA ASN A 169 9.81 -18.54 2.31
C ASN A 169 8.62 -18.88 1.40
N GLU A 170 7.54 -19.38 1.97
CA GLU A 170 6.29 -19.66 1.25
C GLU A 170 5.13 -19.01 1.99
N ILE A 171 4.37 -18.18 1.27
CA ILE A 171 3.16 -17.54 1.78
C ILE A 171 1.96 -18.00 0.96
N SER A 172 0.80 -18.06 1.59
CA SER A 172 -0.47 -18.26 0.87
C SER A 172 -1.55 -17.33 1.41
N TYR A 173 -2.32 -16.75 0.50
CA TYR A 173 -3.46 -15.91 0.78
C TYR A 173 -4.73 -16.60 0.30
N ARG A 174 -5.72 -16.70 1.17
CA ARG A 174 -7.03 -17.25 0.84
C ARG A 174 -8.11 -16.27 1.25
N ILE A 175 -9.03 -15.96 0.34
CA ILE A 175 -10.21 -15.17 0.67
C ILE A 175 -11.21 -16.11 1.35
N LEU A 176 -11.57 -15.76 2.59
CA LEU A 176 -12.53 -16.52 3.39
C LEU A 176 -13.97 -16.05 3.14
N GLY A 177 -14.13 -14.79 2.77
CA GLY A 177 -15.42 -14.18 2.48
C GLY A 177 -15.27 -12.68 2.22
N GLY A 178 -16.40 -12.05 1.93
CA GLY A 178 -16.43 -10.61 1.77
C GLY A 178 -17.85 -10.06 1.83
N GLU A 179 -17.93 -8.76 2.04
CA GLU A 179 -19.17 -8.03 2.23
C GLU A 179 -19.13 -6.71 1.45
N LEU A 180 -20.29 -6.33 0.93
CA LEU A 180 -20.54 -5.05 0.28
C LEU A 180 -21.59 -4.29 1.10
N LYS A 181 -21.19 -3.15 1.66
CA LYS A 181 -22.04 -2.27 2.47
C LYS A 181 -22.28 -0.96 1.74
N SER A 182 -23.51 -0.44 1.77
CA SER A 182 -23.80 0.91 1.27
C SER A 182 -23.31 1.97 2.26
N LEU A 183 -22.65 3.01 1.75
CA LEU A 183 -22.27 4.20 2.51
C LEU A 183 -23.18 5.41 2.20
N GLY A 184 -24.20 5.23 1.34
CA GLY A 184 -25.01 6.33 0.83
C GLY A 184 -24.34 7.09 -0.33
N GLY A 185 -25.11 7.91 -1.05
CA GLY A 185 -24.59 8.76 -2.14
C GLY A 185 -23.96 8.00 -3.32
N GLY A 186 -24.30 6.71 -3.50
CA GLY A 186 -23.68 5.85 -4.51
C GLY A 186 -22.29 5.30 -4.12
N ALA A 187 -21.82 5.58 -2.90
CA ALA A 187 -20.59 4.99 -2.37
C ALA A 187 -20.87 3.64 -1.72
N ARG A 188 -19.93 2.71 -1.88
CA ARG A 188 -19.94 1.38 -1.28
C ARG A 188 -18.62 1.10 -0.57
N GLN A 189 -18.71 0.40 0.55
CA GLN A 189 -17.55 -0.21 1.20
C GLN A 189 -17.53 -1.69 0.86
N LEU A 190 -16.43 -2.14 0.28
CA LEU A 190 -16.12 -3.55 0.11
C LEU A 190 -15.18 -3.97 1.23
N SER A 191 -15.42 -5.13 1.81
CA SER A 191 -14.54 -5.71 2.83
C SER A 191 -14.30 -7.18 2.51
N PHE A 192 -13.06 -7.62 2.58
CA PHE A 192 -12.63 -8.98 2.34
C PHE A 192 -12.00 -9.52 3.61
N THR A 193 -12.45 -10.68 4.07
CA THR A 193 -11.76 -11.42 5.13
C THR A 193 -10.75 -12.34 4.46
N ILE A 194 -9.47 -12.11 4.72
CA ILE A 194 -8.36 -12.80 4.07
C ILE A 194 -7.55 -13.55 5.13
N ARG A 195 -7.28 -14.83 4.88
CA ARG A 195 -6.32 -15.61 5.64
C ARG A 195 -4.95 -15.53 4.97
N CYS A 196 -3.97 -15.02 5.69
CA CYS A 196 -2.57 -15.13 5.32
C CYS A 196 -1.93 -16.29 6.12
N SER A 197 -1.29 -17.23 5.43
CA SER A 197 -0.58 -18.35 6.05
C SER A 197 0.90 -18.34 5.66
N GLY A 198 1.79 -18.24 6.64
CA GLY A 198 3.22 -18.46 6.47
C GLY A 198 3.51 -19.95 6.56
N ARG A 199 3.88 -20.59 5.46
CA ARG A 199 4.08 -22.05 5.38
C ARG A 199 5.53 -22.48 5.57
N LYS A 200 6.47 -21.61 5.20
CA LYS A 200 7.90 -21.89 5.31
C LYS A 200 8.68 -20.61 5.49
N GLY A 201 9.78 -20.68 6.24
CA GLY A 201 10.79 -19.63 6.32
C GLY A 201 10.66 -18.71 7.52
N ASN A 202 10.90 -17.41 7.34
CA ASN A 202 10.75 -16.40 8.38
C ASN A 202 9.33 -15.80 8.40
N GLY A 203 8.98 -15.08 9.47
CA GLY A 203 7.74 -14.32 9.54
C GLY A 203 7.59 -13.38 8.35
N VAL A 204 6.35 -13.26 7.86
CA VAL A 204 5.99 -12.51 6.65
C VAL A 204 5.05 -11.37 6.98
N ASN A 205 5.21 -10.25 6.29
CA ASN A 205 4.30 -9.12 6.44
C ASN A 205 2.98 -9.43 5.74
N PHE A 206 1.89 -9.23 6.46
CA PHE A 206 0.53 -9.29 6.00
C PHE A 206 -0.07 -7.90 6.13
N TRP A 207 -0.04 -7.15 5.03
CA TRP A 207 -0.38 -5.73 5.02
C TRP A 207 -1.28 -5.35 3.84
N ASP A 208 -1.90 -4.18 3.94
CA ASP A 208 -2.75 -3.58 2.91
C ASP A 208 -2.06 -3.48 1.55
N ASP A 209 -0.76 -3.24 1.55
CA ASP A 209 0.03 -3.04 0.35
C ASP A 209 0.06 -4.24 -0.59
N THR A 210 -0.22 -5.43 -0.09
CA THR A 210 -0.34 -6.66 -0.88
C THR A 210 -1.60 -6.72 -1.73
N PHE A 211 -2.62 -5.90 -1.44
CA PHE A 211 -3.93 -6.03 -2.06
C PHE A 211 -4.28 -4.80 -2.89
N ARG A 212 -4.85 -5.03 -4.07
CA ARG A 212 -5.47 -3.97 -4.89
C ARG A 212 -6.82 -4.43 -5.38
N LEU A 213 -7.70 -3.48 -5.66
CA LEU A 213 -9.01 -3.75 -6.27
C LEU A 213 -9.01 -3.23 -7.70
N GLU A 214 -9.41 -4.07 -8.65
CA GLU A 214 -9.63 -3.69 -10.04
C GLU A 214 -11.13 -3.67 -10.32
N LEU A 215 -11.63 -2.56 -10.84
CA LEU A 215 -13.01 -2.39 -11.29
C LEU A 215 -13.03 -2.20 -12.80
N ASP A 216 -13.94 -2.86 -13.51
CA ASP A 216 -14.19 -2.68 -14.95
C ASP A 216 -12.93 -2.76 -15.85
N GLU A 217 -12.55 -3.98 -16.20
CA GLU A 217 -11.31 -4.23 -16.95
C GLU A 217 -11.26 -3.56 -18.35
N PRO A 218 -10.10 -2.99 -18.75
CA PRO A 218 -8.93 -2.72 -17.91
C PRO A 218 -9.18 -1.53 -16.98
N GLY A 219 -9.07 -1.78 -15.67
CA GLY A 219 -9.42 -0.84 -14.60
C GLY A 219 -8.21 -0.30 -13.86
N ALA A 220 -8.40 0.82 -13.15
CA ALA A 220 -7.40 1.29 -12.19
C ALA A 220 -7.30 0.33 -10.99
N LEU A 221 -6.08 0.08 -10.50
CA LEU A 221 -5.83 -0.67 -9.28
C LEU A 221 -5.95 0.25 -8.06
N LEU A 222 -7.06 0.12 -7.33
CA LEU A 222 -7.35 0.91 -6.14
C LEU A 222 -6.64 0.33 -4.92
N ALA A 223 -6.12 1.20 -4.06
CA ALA A 223 -5.54 0.84 -2.79
C ALA A 223 -6.63 0.63 -1.71
N PRO A 224 -6.40 -0.28 -0.75
CA PRO A 224 -7.30 -0.49 0.37
C PRO A 224 -7.21 0.66 1.38
N SER A 225 -8.19 0.71 2.29
CA SER A 225 -8.36 1.71 3.34
C SER A 225 -8.53 1.07 4.73
N SER A 226 -8.09 -0.18 4.91
CA SER A 226 -8.28 -0.97 6.14
C SER A 226 -7.21 -0.71 7.20
N GLY A 227 -6.01 -0.30 6.79
CA GLY A 227 -4.85 -0.14 7.65
C GLY A 227 -4.23 -1.47 8.11
N LEU A 228 -4.45 -2.57 7.37
CA LEU A 228 -3.91 -3.89 7.75
C LEU A 228 -2.39 -3.85 7.77
N ASN A 229 -1.79 -4.21 8.90
CA ASN A 229 -0.35 -4.27 9.08
C ASN A 229 0.01 -5.25 10.19
N GLU A 230 0.14 -6.52 9.83
CA GLU A 230 0.41 -7.62 10.73
C GLU A 230 1.64 -8.40 10.28
N VAL A 231 2.28 -9.09 11.22
CA VAL A 231 3.29 -10.11 10.90
C VAL A 231 2.69 -11.48 11.15
N VAL A 232 2.82 -12.38 10.17
CA VAL A 232 2.43 -13.79 10.27
C VAL A 232 3.68 -14.62 10.47
N ASP A 233 3.77 -15.31 11.59
CA ASP A 233 4.91 -16.17 11.90
C ASP A 233 4.95 -17.40 10.99
N ASN A 234 6.12 -18.03 10.92
CA ASN A 234 6.28 -19.27 10.18
C ASN A 234 5.41 -20.40 10.75
N ASN A 235 4.88 -21.25 9.89
CA ASN A 235 3.93 -22.33 10.20
C ASN A 235 2.67 -21.84 10.94
N SER A 236 2.28 -20.58 10.72
CA SER A 236 1.10 -19.98 11.36
C SER A 236 0.21 -19.32 10.31
N PHE A 237 -0.98 -18.89 10.75
CA PHE A 237 -1.88 -18.08 9.94
C PHE A 237 -2.49 -16.96 10.77
N LYS A 238 -2.84 -15.86 10.10
CA LYS A 238 -3.70 -14.81 10.63
C LYS A 238 -4.81 -14.49 9.63
N ASP A 239 -5.95 -14.09 10.18
CA ASP A 239 -7.06 -13.55 9.39
C ASP A 239 -7.06 -12.04 9.55
N GLY A 240 -7.26 -11.32 8.45
CA GLY A 240 -7.26 -9.86 8.39
C GLY A 240 -8.37 -9.36 7.47
N ILE A 241 -8.80 -8.13 7.70
CA ILE A 241 -9.82 -7.48 6.87
C ILE A 241 -9.12 -6.50 5.95
N VAL A 242 -9.40 -6.61 4.65
CA VAL A 242 -8.98 -5.65 3.63
C VAL A 242 -10.21 -4.94 3.10
N SER A 243 -10.26 -3.61 3.20
CA SER A 243 -11.43 -2.82 2.82
C SER A 243 -11.12 -1.81 1.72
N PHE A 244 -12.11 -1.53 0.87
CA PHE A 244 -12.03 -0.53 -0.20
C PHE A 244 -13.30 0.32 -0.20
N VAL A 245 -13.17 1.60 -0.52
CA VAL A 245 -14.31 2.48 -0.80
C VAL A 245 -14.39 2.70 -2.30
N VAL A 246 -15.53 2.41 -2.90
CA VAL A 246 -15.76 2.51 -4.34
C VAL A 246 -17.04 3.28 -4.64
N LYS A 247 -17.13 3.82 -5.85
CA LYS A 247 -18.32 4.53 -6.33
C LYS A 247 -19.02 3.72 -7.40
N GLU A 248 -20.33 3.59 -7.29
CA GLU A 248 -21.16 3.00 -8.34
C GLU A 248 -21.35 3.96 -9.54
N PRO A 249 -21.65 3.43 -10.75
CA PRO A 249 -21.76 2.00 -11.08
C PRO A 249 -20.43 1.36 -11.44
N PHE A 250 -20.31 0.06 -11.19
CA PHE A 250 -19.27 -0.81 -11.74
C PHE A 250 -19.89 -2.13 -12.18
N SER A 251 -19.36 -2.76 -13.21
CA SER A 251 -19.92 -3.98 -13.83
C SER A 251 -19.13 -5.24 -13.46
N SER A 252 -17.84 -5.10 -13.15
CA SER A 252 -16.97 -6.21 -12.78
C SER A 252 -15.97 -5.81 -11.71
N MET A 253 -15.49 -6.81 -10.96
CA MET A 253 -14.56 -6.62 -9.87
C MET A 253 -13.58 -7.79 -9.80
N LYS A 254 -12.30 -7.47 -9.59
CA LYS A 254 -11.27 -8.43 -9.22
C LYS A 254 -10.45 -7.92 -8.06
N ILE A 255 -10.12 -8.79 -7.12
CA ILE A 255 -9.10 -8.50 -6.11
C ILE A 255 -7.76 -9.02 -6.61
N ALA A 256 -6.79 -8.13 -6.69
CA ALA A 256 -5.42 -8.42 -7.07
C ALA A 256 -4.57 -8.59 -5.82
N ILE A 257 -3.91 -9.73 -5.72
CA ILE A 257 -2.94 -10.05 -4.68
C ILE A 257 -1.56 -9.95 -5.32
N ILE A 258 -0.78 -8.96 -4.87
CA ILE A 258 0.52 -8.61 -5.41
C ILE A 258 1.59 -9.27 -4.55
N ASN A 259 2.49 -10.01 -5.17
CA ASN A 259 3.71 -10.46 -4.51
C ASN A 259 4.59 -9.23 -4.21
N PRO A 260 4.83 -8.86 -2.94
CA PRO A 260 5.55 -7.63 -2.63
C PRO A 260 7.05 -7.72 -2.94
N TRP A 261 7.57 -8.91 -3.28
CA TRP A 261 8.95 -9.10 -3.73
C TRP A 261 9.10 -9.28 -5.24
N ASP A 262 7.99 -9.51 -5.95
CA ASP A 262 7.92 -9.56 -7.40
C ASP A 262 6.59 -8.94 -7.85
N PRO A 263 6.53 -7.61 -8.00
CA PRO A 263 5.28 -6.91 -8.29
C PRO A 263 4.62 -7.29 -9.63
N GLU A 264 5.31 -8.04 -10.50
CA GLU A 264 4.75 -8.56 -11.75
C GLU A 264 3.98 -9.89 -11.52
N ASP A 265 4.27 -10.58 -10.42
CA ASP A 265 3.55 -11.77 -9.97
C ASP A 265 2.29 -11.34 -9.22
N ILE A 266 1.26 -10.99 -10.00
CA ILE A 266 -0.05 -10.59 -9.53
C ILE A 266 -1.05 -11.72 -9.77
N ARG A 267 -1.75 -12.12 -8.71
CA ARG A 267 -2.89 -13.04 -8.80
C ARG A 267 -4.18 -12.23 -8.71
N LYS A 268 -4.96 -12.24 -9.79
CA LYS A 268 -6.27 -11.58 -9.84
C LYS A 268 -7.36 -12.61 -9.65
N LEU A 269 -8.20 -12.41 -8.64
CA LEU A 269 -9.31 -13.29 -8.30
C LEU A 269 -10.63 -12.56 -8.59
N PRO A 270 -11.53 -13.14 -9.41
CA PRO A 270 -12.80 -12.51 -9.72
C PRO A 270 -13.71 -12.49 -8.50
N VAL A 271 -14.45 -11.40 -8.33
CA VAL A 271 -15.39 -11.22 -7.23
C VAL A 271 -16.77 -10.95 -7.79
N SER A 272 -17.77 -11.69 -7.29
CA SER A 272 -19.17 -11.51 -7.68
C SER A 272 -20.03 -11.16 -6.47
N ILE A 273 -21.06 -10.35 -6.66
CA ILE A 273 -22.04 -10.07 -5.62
C ILE A 273 -23.00 -11.26 -5.55
N GLY A 274 -23.18 -11.85 -4.37
CA GLY A 274 -24.16 -12.90 -4.15
C GLY A 274 -25.58 -12.34 -4.29
N GLN A 275 -26.37 -12.95 -5.18
CA GLN A 275 -27.83 -12.78 -5.19
C GLN A 275 -28.46 -13.49 -3.99
#